data_AF-A0ABD3R0D7-F1
#
_entry.id   AF-A0ABD3R0D7-F1
#
_cell.length_a   1.000
_cell.length_b   1.000
_cell.length_c   1.000
_cell.angle_alpha   90.00
_cell.angle_beta   90.00
_cell.angle_gamma   90.00
#
_symmetry.space_group_name_H-M   'P 1'
#
loop_
_entity.id
_entity.type
_entity.pdbx_description
1 polymer ?
#
loop_
_entity_poly.entity_id
_entity_poly.type
_entity_poly.pdbx_seq_one_letter_code
_entity_poly.pdbx_strand_id
1 'polypeptide(L)'
;MEHSQQNNNDHQQQCQQQDYLNQRRPSKKPRDERLRSCFEITTSPHDDSIIILCKYCDGYRKNVKNFNPTKCRNHLVMHCSGVDDELKRVVLESSQEFKRLKRLGAATGAQNSEHESTRTDANSTAASRDVEIGGRVGAYAQPTSPRKLWRNYIKENTQKDAQQESRNQERHWLHMWRDISHEISRLRKDMKEEDDEAVIEELDEDIRGLKKTKLVYARLLGMNDD
;
A
#
# COMPACT_ATOMS: atom_id res chain seq x y z
N MET A 1 23.77 -39.68 -54.65
CA MET A 1 24.38 -39.09 -53.44
C MET A 1 24.47 -37.56 -53.47
N GLU A 2 23.87 -36.87 -54.45
CA GLU A 2 23.99 -35.41 -54.57
C GLU A 2 22.81 -34.61 -53.97
N HIS A 3 21.71 -35.26 -53.57
CA HIS A 3 20.56 -34.55 -52.98
C HIS A 3 20.69 -34.21 -51.49
N SER A 4 21.78 -34.62 -50.81
CA SER A 4 21.93 -34.39 -49.38
C SER A 4 22.70 -33.12 -49.02
N GLN A 5 23.34 -32.43 -49.97
CA GLN A 5 24.10 -31.21 -49.71
C GLN A 5 23.25 -29.93 -49.80
N GLN A 6 22.14 -29.95 -50.54
CA GLN A 6 21.31 -28.76 -50.74
C GLN A 6 20.56 -28.33 -49.45
N ASN A 7 20.10 -29.29 -48.63
CA ASN A 7 19.29 -29.00 -47.43
C ASN A 7 20.04 -28.29 -46.29
N ASN A 8 21.37 -28.35 -46.25
CA ASN A 8 22.14 -27.70 -45.18
C ASN A 8 22.32 -26.19 -45.41
N ASN A 9 22.28 -25.73 -46.67
CA ASN A 9 22.45 -24.31 -46.98
C ASN A 9 21.21 -23.48 -46.66
N ASP A 10 20.01 -24.03 -46.87
CA ASP A 10 18.75 -23.33 -46.60
C ASP A 10 18.51 -23.13 -45.10
N HIS A 11 18.93 -24.10 -44.28
CA HIS A 11 18.84 -23.97 -42.81
C HIS A 11 19.82 -22.92 -42.26
N GLN A 12 21.01 -22.80 -42.85
CA GLN A 12 22.00 -21.81 -42.44
C GLN A 12 21.60 -20.38 -42.85
N GLN A 13 20.95 -20.22 -44.02
CA GLN A 13 20.38 -18.93 -44.41
C GLN A 13 19.17 -18.52 -43.55
N GLN A 14 18.32 -19.46 -43.11
CA GLN A 14 17.20 -19.15 -42.21
C GLN A 14 17.67 -18.69 -40.82
N CYS A 15 18.73 -19.29 -40.26
CA CYS A 15 19.27 -18.85 -38.97
C CYS A 15 19.87 -17.43 -39.04
N GLN A 16 20.58 -17.08 -40.13
CA GLN A 16 21.16 -15.73 -40.27
C GLN A 16 20.09 -14.64 -40.44
N GLN A 17 18.96 -14.94 -41.09
CA GLN A 17 17.85 -13.98 -41.18
C GLN A 17 17.14 -13.75 -39.84
N GLN A 18 17.02 -14.77 -38.98
CA GLN A 18 16.41 -14.61 -37.66
C GLN A 18 17.24 -13.71 -36.73
N ASP A 19 18.57 -13.79 -36.79
CA ASP A 19 19.45 -12.92 -35.99
C ASP A 19 19.38 -11.46 -36.45
N TYR A 20 19.23 -11.21 -37.75
CA TYR A 20 19.08 -9.84 -38.28
C TYR A 20 17.76 -9.19 -37.87
N LEU A 21 16.67 -9.97 -37.78
CA LEU A 21 15.36 -9.49 -37.32
C LEU A 21 15.31 -9.26 -35.80
N ASN A 22 16.07 -10.01 -35.00
CA ASN A 22 16.14 -9.80 -33.56
C ASN A 22 16.96 -8.57 -33.15
N GLN A 23 17.89 -8.10 -33.98
CA GLN A 23 18.70 -6.90 -33.71
C GLN A 23 17.94 -5.57 -33.83
N ARG A 24 16.71 -5.56 -34.36
CA ARG A 24 15.90 -4.34 -34.52
C ARG A 24 14.58 -4.35 -33.77
N ARG A 25 14.43 -5.14 -32.70
CA ARG A 25 13.28 -4.92 -31.80
C ARG A 25 13.52 -3.61 -31.05
N PRO A 26 12.77 -2.53 -31.34
CA PRO A 26 12.95 -1.25 -30.64
C PRO A 26 12.86 -1.52 -29.14
N SER A 27 13.80 -0.97 -28.37
CA SER A 27 13.88 -1.20 -26.94
C SER A 27 12.49 -0.97 -26.34
N LYS A 28 11.96 -1.98 -25.65
CA LYS A 28 10.65 -1.92 -24.96
C LYS A 28 10.54 -0.54 -24.32
N LYS A 29 9.46 0.20 -24.66
CA LYS A 29 9.18 1.59 -24.23
C LYS A 29 9.76 1.87 -22.84
N PRO A 30 10.41 3.03 -22.63
CA PRO A 30 11.03 3.38 -21.34
C PRO A 30 10.11 2.97 -20.20
N ARG A 31 10.58 2.05 -19.36
CA ARG A 31 9.72 1.29 -18.44
C ARG A 31 9.03 2.16 -17.39
N ASP A 32 9.42 3.43 -17.26
CA ASP A 32 8.95 4.36 -16.25
C ASP A 32 9.22 5.83 -16.69
N GLU A 33 8.41 6.34 -17.62
CA GLU A 33 8.56 7.70 -18.16
C GLU A 33 8.42 8.77 -17.06
N ARG A 34 7.48 8.54 -16.13
CA ARG A 34 7.27 9.44 -14.99
C ARG A 34 8.51 9.52 -14.10
N LEU A 35 9.14 8.39 -13.78
CA LEU A 35 10.40 8.40 -13.03
C LEU A 35 11.50 9.15 -13.78
N ARG A 36 11.61 8.98 -15.11
CA ARG A 36 12.60 9.71 -15.91
C ARG A 36 12.36 11.21 -15.89
N SER A 37 11.11 11.65 -15.89
CA SER A 37 10.77 13.08 -15.85
C SER A 37 11.25 13.81 -14.59
N CYS A 38 11.51 13.07 -13.50
CA CYS A 38 12.08 13.57 -12.24
C CYS A 38 13.58 13.86 -12.31
N PHE A 39 14.26 13.47 -13.40
CA PHE A 39 15.69 13.65 -13.59
C PHE A 39 15.99 14.43 -14.86
N GLU A 40 17.08 15.17 -14.83
CA GLU A 40 17.74 15.66 -16.04
C GLU A 40 18.82 14.64 -16.42
N ILE A 41 18.77 14.17 -17.66
CA ILE A 41 19.67 13.12 -18.17
C ILE A 41 20.38 13.68 -19.39
N THR A 42 21.69 13.89 -19.27
CA THR A 42 22.53 14.47 -20.32
C THR A 42 23.58 13.46 -20.74
N THR A 43 23.68 13.18 -22.04
CA THR A 43 24.75 12.35 -22.61
C THR A 43 26.05 13.14 -22.70
N SER A 44 27.13 12.59 -22.17
CA SER A 44 28.47 13.15 -22.26
C SER A 44 29.05 12.86 -23.66
N PRO A 45 29.66 13.85 -24.33
CA PRO A 45 30.18 13.70 -25.69
C PRO A 45 31.48 12.87 -25.76
N HIS A 46 32.12 12.56 -24.64
CA HIS A 46 33.48 12.00 -24.64
C HIS A 46 33.56 10.50 -24.28
N ASP A 47 32.62 9.97 -23.50
CA ASP A 47 32.77 8.68 -22.83
C ASP A 47 31.53 7.77 -22.89
N ASP A 48 30.57 8.06 -23.79
CA ASP A 48 29.25 7.40 -23.90
C ASP A 48 28.51 7.30 -22.55
N SER A 49 28.90 8.13 -21.58
CA SER A 49 28.28 8.15 -20.26
C SER A 49 27.08 9.09 -20.26
N ILE A 50 26.18 8.86 -19.30
CA ILE A 50 25.09 9.78 -19.00
C ILE A 50 25.29 10.38 -17.61
N ILE A 51 25.07 11.68 -17.53
CA ILE A 51 25.01 12.43 -16.28
C ILE A 51 23.54 12.53 -15.89
N ILE A 52 23.21 12.06 -14.69
CA ILE A 52 21.87 12.08 -14.13
C ILE A 52 21.86 13.07 -12.96
N LEU A 53 21.00 14.09 -13.05
CA LEU A 53 20.76 15.09 -12.03
C LEU A 53 19.32 14.96 -11.53
N CYS A 54 19.11 15.01 -10.21
CA CYS A 54 17.76 15.10 -9.65
C CYS A 54 17.24 16.54 -9.78
N LYS A 55 16.00 16.71 -10.26
CA LYS A 55 15.39 18.05 -10.42
C LYS A 55 14.96 18.69 -9.09
N TYR A 56 14.93 17.92 -8.01
CA TYR A 56 14.38 18.33 -6.72
C TYR A 56 15.47 18.55 -5.65
N CYS A 57 16.71 18.14 -5.90
CA CYS A 57 17.82 18.44 -4.99
C CYS A 57 19.17 18.42 -5.70
N ASP A 58 20.09 19.24 -5.21
CA ASP A 58 21.45 19.31 -5.77
C ASP A 58 22.36 18.16 -5.30
N GLY A 59 21.93 17.41 -4.26
CA GLY A 59 22.71 16.33 -3.65
C GLY A 59 22.84 15.06 -4.49
N TYR A 60 22.13 14.95 -5.62
CA TYR A 60 22.14 13.75 -6.45
C TYR A 60 22.63 14.04 -7.87
N ARG A 61 23.92 13.80 -8.06
CA ARG A 61 24.60 13.80 -9.35
C ARG A 61 25.32 12.47 -9.55
N LYS A 62 25.00 11.75 -10.62
CA LYS A 62 25.65 10.48 -10.96
C LYS A 62 26.06 10.45 -12.42
N ASN A 63 27.33 10.15 -12.68
CA ASN A 63 27.81 9.77 -14.00
C ASN A 63 27.79 8.24 -14.07
N VAL A 64 27.04 7.68 -15.01
CA VAL A 64 26.87 6.25 -15.22
C VAL A 64 26.77 5.94 -16.71
N LYS A 65 27.11 4.71 -17.12
CA LYS A 65 26.92 4.29 -18.52
C LYS A 65 25.45 4.17 -18.94
N ASN A 66 24.58 3.79 -18.01
CA ASN A 66 23.16 3.51 -18.28
C ASN A 66 22.26 4.00 -17.15
N PHE A 67 21.06 4.46 -17.51
CA PHE A 67 20.06 4.90 -16.53
C PHE A 67 19.62 3.72 -15.67
N ASN A 68 19.74 3.85 -14.35
CA ASN A 68 19.33 2.81 -13.39
C ASN A 68 18.07 3.28 -12.63
N PRO A 69 16.86 2.84 -13.05
CA PRO A 69 15.60 3.23 -12.40
C PRO A 69 15.57 2.95 -10.90
N THR A 70 16.20 1.86 -10.45
CA THR A 70 16.18 1.47 -9.03
C THR A 70 16.95 2.47 -8.17
N LYS A 71 18.14 2.90 -8.62
CA LYS A 71 18.96 3.89 -7.89
C LYS A 71 18.27 5.26 -7.84
N CYS A 72 17.67 5.67 -8.96
CA CYS A 72 16.90 6.91 -9.07
C CYS A 72 15.66 6.88 -8.17
N ARG A 73 14.88 5.80 -8.19
CA ARG A 73 13.72 5.63 -7.31
C ARG A 73 14.12 5.66 -5.84
N ASN A 74 15.17 4.93 -5.46
CA ASN A 74 15.66 4.92 -4.09
C ASN A 74 16.07 6.31 -3.61
N HIS A 75 16.69 7.10 -4.47
CA HIS A 75 16.99 8.49 -4.17
C HIS A 75 15.73 9.31 -3.89
N LEU A 76 14.75 9.33 -4.80
CA LEU A 76 13.52 10.13 -4.64
C LEU A 76 12.75 9.76 -3.37
N VAL A 77 12.64 8.46 -3.07
CA VAL A 77 11.85 7.97 -1.94
C VAL A 77 12.58 8.16 -0.61
N MET A 78 13.88 7.85 -0.54
CA MET A 78 14.59 7.72 0.74
C MET A 78 15.52 8.87 1.08
N HIS A 79 16.02 9.62 0.09
CA HIS A 79 17.13 10.55 0.29
C HIS A 79 16.87 11.96 -0.25
N CYS A 80 15.87 12.13 -1.11
CA CYS A 80 15.60 13.43 -1.72
C CYS A 80 14.78 14.30 -0.76
N SER A 81 15.35 15.44 -0.38
CA SER A 81 14.74 16.40 0.53
C SER A 81 13.72 17.31 -0.16
N GLY A 82 13.85 17.58 -1.46
CA GLY A 82 12.97 18.50 -2.19
C GLY A 82 11.80 17.85 -2.91
N VAL A 83 11.60 16.54 -2.75
CA VAL A 83 10.42 15.83 -3.29
C VAL A 83 9.32 15.84 -2.24
N ASP A 84 8.12 16.20 -2.67
CA ASP A 84 6.88 16.16 -1.90
C ASP A 84 6.45 14.71 -1.60
N ASP A 85 5.77 14.50 -0.47
CA ASP A 85 5.37 13.16 -0.05
C ASP A 85 4.34 12.51 -0.98
N GLU A 86 3.57 13.30 -1.72
CA GLU A 86 2.65 12.80 -2.75
C GLU A 86 3.44 12.19 -3.92
N LEU A 87 4.42 12.90 -4.48
CA LEU A 87 5.27 12.33 -5.53
C LEU A 87 6.08 11.12 -5.05
N LYS A 88 6.60 11.13 -3.80
CA LYS A 88 7.26 9.95 -3.21
C LYS A 88 6.33 8.74 -3.23
N ARG A 89 5.07 8.93 -2.83
CA ARG A 89 4.04 7.88 -2.82
C ARG A 89 3.79 7.35 -4.23
N VAL A 90 3.59 8.23 -5.20
CA VAL A 90 3.29 7.79 -6.57
C VAL A 90 4.48 7.05 -7.22
N VAL A 91 5.70 7.53 -6.97
CA VAL A 91 6.93 6.87 -7.43
C VAL A 91 7.13 5.51 -6.76
N LEU A 92 6.72 5.37 -5.50
CA LEU A 92 6.72 4.10 -4.77
C LEU A 92 5.70 3.13 -5.36
N GLU A 93 4.47 3.60 -5.59
CA GLU A 93 3.34 2.82 -6.12
C GLU A 93 3.59 2.29 -7.55
N SER A 94 4.34 3.03 -8.36
CA SER A 94 4.68 2.59 -9.71
C SER A 94 5.64 1.38 -9.71
N SER A 95 6.37 1.16 -8.61
CA SER A 95 7.39 0.13 -8.50
C SER A 95 6.81 -1.28 -8.55
N GLN A 96 7.53 -2.19 -9.20
CA GLN A 96 7.15 -3.61 -9.27
C GLN A 96 7.16 -4.28 -7.89
N GLU A 97 8.01 -3.81 -6.98
CA GLU A 97 8.09 -4.32 -5.62
C GLU A 97 6.85 -3.93 -4.81
N PHE A 98 6.41 -2.68 -4.91
CA PHE A 98 5.15 -2.25 -4.31
C PHE A 98 3.95 -2.99 -4.91
N LYS A 99 3.90 -3.15 -6.24
CA LYS A 99 2.85 -3.95 -6.90
C LYS A 99 2.82 -5.39 -6.42
N ARG A 100 3.98 -6.00 -6.16
CA ARG A 100 4.06 -7.35 -5.56
C ARG A 100 3.54 -7.36 -4.13
N LEU A 101 3.95 -6.40 -3.31
CA LEU A 101 3.47 -6.27 -1.93
C LEU A 101 1.95 -6.06 -1.87
N LYS A 102 1.40 -5.18 -2.71
CA LYS A 102 -0.05 -4.94 -2.80
C LYS A 102 -0.83 -6.22 -3.15
N ARG A 103 -0.30 -7.04 -4.06
CA ARG A 103 -0.91 -8.35 -4.40
C ARG A 103 -0.85 -9.34 -3.24
N LEU A 104 0.27 -9.37 -2.50
CA LEU A 104 0.41 -10.23 -1.32
C LEU A 104 -0.55 -9.80 -0.20
N GLY A 105 -0.69 -8.49 0.04
CA GLY A 105 -1.62 -7.96 1.05
C GLY A 105 -3.10 -8.17 0.70
N ALA A 106 -3.46 -8.04 -0.58
CA ALA A 106 -4.82 -8.32 -1.06
C ALA A 106 -5.20 -9.80 -0.90
N ALA A 107 -4.23 -10.72 -1.03
CA ALA A 107 -4.46 -12.15 -0.83
C ALA A 107 -4.72 -12.51 0.65
N THR A 108 -4.14 -11.76 1.60
CA THR A 108 -4.32 -12.00 3.04
C THR A 108 -5.56 -11.32 3.62
N GLY A 109 -6.05 -10.23 3.01
CA GLY A 109 -7.24 -9.52 3.49
C GLY A 109 -8.58 -10.22 3.19
N ALA A 110 -8.60 -11.19 2.29
CA ALA A 110 -9.83 -11.87 1.86
C ALA A 110 -10.24 -13.07 2.73
N GLN A 111 -9.48 -13.43 3.77
CA GLN A 111 -9.76 -14.61 4.61
C GLN A 111 -10.27 -14.31 6.02
N ASN A 112 -10.47 -13.05 6.39
CA ASN A 112 -10.90 -12.67 7.75
C ASN A 112 -12.37 -12.22 7.87
N SER A 113 -13.23 -12.46 6.87
CA SER A 113 -14.65 -12.05 6.95
C SER A 113 -15.65 -13.13 7.36
N GLU A 114 -15.25 -14.39 7.59
CA GLU A 114 -16.21 -15.48 7.90
C GLU A 114 -15.66 -16.54 8.86
N HIS A 115 -15.16 -16.19 10.06
CA HIS A 115 -15.10 -17.18 11.15
C HIS A 115 -15.00 -16.57 12.56
N GLU A 116 -15.93 -15.69 12.91
CA GLU A 116 -16.13 -15.34 14.32
C GLU A 116 -17.22 -16.23 14.92
N SER A 117 -16.78 -17.35 15.52
CA SER A 117 -17.60 -18.10 16.48
C SER A 117 -16.73 -18.95 17.41
N THR A 118 -16.80 -18.55 18.68
CA THR A 118 -16.69 -19.37 19.90
C THR A 118 -15.34 -20.01 20.25
N ARG A 119 -14.70 -19.49 21.31
CA ARG A 119 -14.30 -20.19 22.57
C ARG A 119 -13.10 -19.51 23.25
N THR A 120 -13.35 -18.72 24.29
CA THR A 120 -13.26 -19.05 25.74
C THR A 120 -11.85 -19.20 26.29
N ASP A 121 -11.61 -18.36 27.28
CA ASP A 121 -10.41 -18.14 28.07
C ASP A 121 -9.84 -19.41 28.71
N ALA A 122 -8.52 -19.55 28.64
CA ALA A 122 -7.75 -20.38 29.57
C ALA A 122 -6.48 -19.63 29.98
N ASN A 123 -6.65 -18.90 31.08
CA ASN A 123 -5.61 -18.36 31.94
C ASN A 123 -4.60 -19.46 32.31
N SER A 124 -3.32 -19.28 32.03
CA SER A 124 -2.24 -20.13 32.55
C SER A 124 -0.99 -19.30 32.79
N THR A 125 -0.94 -18.76 33.99
CA THR A 125 0.24 -18.26 34.67
C THR A 125 1.19 -19.43 34.95
N ALA A 126 2.34 -19.46 34.28
CA ALA A 126 3.44 -20.35 34.66
C ALA A 126 4.74 -19.53 34.76
N ALA A 127 5.10 -19.26 36.00
CA ALA A 127 6.39 -18.71 36.40
C ALA A 127 7.48 -19.80 36.34
N SER A 128 8.64 -19.46 35.77
CA SER A 128 9.98 -20.09 35.88
C SER A 128 10.74 -19.77 34.59
N ARG A 129 12.01 -19.39 34.55
CA ARG A 129 13.15 -19.73 35.42
C ARG A 129 14.36 -18.85 35.03
N ASP A 130 15.31 -18.77 35.95
CA ASP A 130 16.72 -18.36 35.80
C ASP A 130 17.35 -18.62 34.43
N VAL A 131 18.07 -17.63 33.87
CA VAL A 131 19.27 -17.85 33.03
C VAL A 131 20.23 -16.64 33.11
N GLU A 132 21.35 -16.88 33.80
CA GLU A 132 22.74 -16.50 33.51
C GLU A 132 23.10 -15.05 33.12
N ILE A 133 23.77 -14.41 34.09
CA ILE A 133 24.66 -13.25 33.95
C ILE A 133 25.93 -13.71 33.21
N GLY A 134 25.88 -13.73 31.88
CA GLY A 134 27.03 -13.98 31.01
C GLY A 134 27.39 -12.72 30.22
N GLY A 135 28.49 -12.06 30.60
CA GLY A 135 29.02 -10.86 29.94
C GLY A 135 29.34 -11.11 28.46
N ARG A 136 28.39 -10.76 27.58
CA ARG A 136 28.58 -10.84 26.13
C ARG A 136 29.15 -9.52 25.63
N VAL A 137 30.46 -9.53 25.49
CA VAL A 137 31.28 -8.50 24.85
C VAL A 137 30.66 -8.05 23.51
N GLY A 138 30.63 -6.74 23.30
CA GLY A 138 29.82 -6.02 22.32
C GLY A 138 29.76 -6.65 20.92
N ALA A 139 28.57 -7.17 20.58
CA ALA A 139 28.21 -7.39 19.20
C ALA A 139 27.99 -6.03 18.54
N TYR A 140 28.96 -5.57 17.75
CA TYR A 140 28.82 -4.41 16.88
C TYR A 140 27.55 -4.61 16.05
N ALA A 141 26.52 -3.81 16.33
CA ALA A 141 25.24 -3.88 15.64
C ALA A 141 25.50 -3.70 14.16
N GLN A 142 25.41 -4.79 13.38
CA GLN A 142 25.63 -4.69 11.95
C GLN A 142 24.62 -3.70 11.37
N PRO A 143 25.07 -2.75 10.53
CA PRO A 143 24.18 -1.78 9.90
C PRO A 143 23.07 -2.55 9.19
N THR A 144 21.82 -2.27 9.58
CA THR A 144 20.66 -2.92 9.00
C THR A 144 20.68 -2.67 7.50
N SER A 145 20.77 -3.75 6.72
CA SER A 145 20.75 -3.67 5.25
C SER A 145 19.63 -2.72 4.78
N PRO A 146 19.86 -1.86 3.78
CA PRO A 146 18.85 -0.94 3.25
C PRO A 146 17.50 -1.61 2.92
N ARG A 147 17.52 -2.90 2.55
CA ARG A 147 16.31 -3.70 2.35
C ARG A 147 15.47 -3.91 3.61
N LYS A 148 16.10 -4.08 4.77
CA LYS A 148 15.40 -4.24 6.07
C LYS A 148 14.73 -2.93 6.47
N LEU A 149 15.44 -1.81 6.34
CA LEU A 149 14.88 -0.47 6.60
C LEU A 149 13.65 -0.20 5.74
N TRP A 150 13.71 -0.53 4.44
CA TRP A 150 12.59 -0.33 3.54
C TRP A 150 11.37 -1.21 3.88
N ARG A 151 11.58 -2.47 4.26
CA ARG A 151 10.48 -3.33 4.76
C ARG A 151 9.85 -2.79 6.03
N ASN A 152 10.65 -2.27 6.97
CA ASN A 152 10.14 -1.70 8.21
C ASN A 152 9.31 -0.44 7.92
N TYR A 153 9.82 0.45 7.06
CA TYR A 153 9.11 1.66 6.63
C TYR A 153 7.73 1.33 6.04
N ILE A 154 7.65 0.32 5.17
CA ILE A 154 6.37 -0.10 4.58
C ILE A 154 5.43 -0.66 5.65
N LYS A 155 5.93 -1.49 6.57
CA LYS A 155 5.11 -2.03 7.66
C LYS A 155 4.56 -0.92 8.55
N GLU A 156 5.42 0.02 8.96
CA GLU A 156 5.03 1.17 9.79
C GLU A 156 3.99 2.05 9.10
N ASN A 157 4.18 2.37 7.81
CA ASN A 157 3.19 3.15 7.06
C ASN A 157 1.88 2.38 6.85
N THR A 158 1.94 1.09 6.54
CA THR A 158 0.72 0.26 6.40
C THR A 158 -0.06 0.23 7.71
N GLN A 159 0.63 0.14 8.85
CA GLN A 159 0.00 0.16 10.16
C GLN A 159 -0.61 1.53 10.48
N LYS A 160 0.08 2.62 10.13
CA LYS A 160 -0.44 3.99 10.28
C LYS A 160 -1.69 4.21 9.43
N ASP A 161 -1.69 3.72 8.19
CA ASP A 161 -2.84 3.83 7.29
C ASP A 161 -4.04 3.04 7.83
N ALA A 162 -3.82 1.80 8.28
CA ALA A 162 -4.87 0.97 8.89
C ALA A 162 -5.44 1.61 10.18
N GLN A 163 -4.58 2.18 11.03
CA GLN A 163 -5.01 2.89 12.22
C GLN A 163 -5.79 4.17 11.87
N GLN A 164 -5.37 4.88 10.83
CA GLN A 164 -6.09 6.06 10.35
C GLN A 164 -7.47 5.69 9.80
N GLU A 165 -7.57 4.60 9.06
CA GLU A 165 -8.84 4.09 8.54
C GLU A 165 -9.78 3.68 9.66
N SER A 166 -9.28 2.98 10.68
CA SER A 166 -10.06 2.65 11.89
C SER A 166 -10.63 3.91 12.58
N ARG A 167 -9.80 4.95 12.77
CA ARG A 167 -10.26 6.25 13.31
C ARG A 167 -11.28 6.96 12.40
N ASN A 168 -11.20 6.75 11.09
CA ASN A 168 -12.18 7.30 10.15
C ASN A 168 -13.52 6.58 10.26
N GLN A 169 -13.50 5.25 10.39
CA GLN A 169 -14.71 4.43 10.59
C GLN A 169 -15.40 4.79 11.90
N GLU A 170 -14.65 4.88 13.00
CA GLU A 170 -15.19 5.29 14.31
C GLU A 170 -15.85 6.67 14.24
N ARG A 171 -15.19 7.67 13.63
CA ARG A 171 -15.77 9.00 13.41
C ARG A 171 -17.05 8.96 12.59
N HIS A 172 -17.08 8.13 11.55
CA HIS A 172 -18.27 7.98 10.71
C HIS A 172 -19.44 7.39 11.50
N TRP A 173 -19.23 6.31 12.26
CA TRP A 173 -20.29 5.71 13.07
C TRP A 173 -20.77 6.63 14.19
N LEU A 174 -19.89 7.39 14.84
CA LEU A 174 -20.27 8.42 15.81
C LEU A 174 -21.16 9.50 15.19
N HIS A 175 -20.87 9.91 13.96
CA HIS A 175 -21.69 10.88 13.25
C HIS A 175 -23.09 10.32 12.95
N MET A 176 -23.18 9.10 12.41
CA MET A 176 -24.46 8.44 12.13
C MET A 176 -25.30 8.24 13.42
N TRP A 177 -24.64 7.84 14.51
CA TRP A 177 -25.29 7.68 15.81
C TRP A 177 -25.84 9.01 16.34
N ARG A 178 -25.11 10.11 16.16
CA ARG A 178 -25.54 11.45 16.56
C ARG A 178 -26.74 11.91 15.74
N ASP A 179 -26.69 11.74 14.43
CA ASP A 179 -27.76 12.18 13.53
C ASP A 179 -29.06 11.44 13.84
N ILE A 180 -29.00 10.12 14.07
CA ILE A 180 -30.16 9.34 14.51
C ILE A 180 -30.68 9.80 15.87
N SER A 181 -29.78 10.15 16.79
CA SER A 181 -30.19 10.65 18.12
C SER A 181 -30.93 11.99 18.02
N HIS A 182 -30.49 12.88 17.12
CA HIS A 182 -31.18 14.12 16.82
C HIS A 182 -32.54 13.86 16.15
N GLU A 183 -32.58 12.94 15.19
CA GLU A 183 -33.82 12.60 14.47
C GLU A 183 -34.88 12.04 15.42
N ILE A 184 -34.51 11.08 16.29
CA ILE A 184 -35.41 10.56 17.33
C ILE A 184 -35.92 11.70 18.23
N SER A 185 -35.05 12.66 18.57
CA SER A 185 -35.44 13.80 19.41
C SER A 185 -36.40 14.75 18.70
N ARG A 186 -36.23 14.95 17.38
CA ARG A 186 -37.13 15.73 16.54
C ARG A 186 -38.49 15.05 16.41
N LEU A 187 -38.54 13.77 16.03
CA LEU A 187 -39.79 13.03 15.91
C LEU A 187 -40.56 12.97 17.23
N ARG A 188 -39.87 12.85 18.38
CA ARG A 188 -40.51 12.94 19.70
C ARG A 188 -41.12 14.31 20.00
N LYS A 189 -40.61 15.38 19.38
CA LYS A 189 -41.19 16.72 19.49
C LYS A 189 -42.41 16.82 18.58
N ASP A 190 -42.27 16.38 17.33
CA ASP A 190 -43.34 16.38 16.33
C ASP A 190 -44.55 15.56 16.84
N MET A 191 -44.31 14.36 17.39
CA MET A 191 -45.33 13.50 18.00
C MET A 191 -46.05 14.12 19.21
N LYS A 192 -45.48 15.12 19.89
CA LYS A 192 -46.15 15.84 20.99
C LYS A 192 -47.04 16.97 20.51
N GLU A 193 -46.79 17.46 19.30
CA GLU A 193 -47.52 18.58 18.68
C GLU A 193 -48.65 18.06 17.77
N GLU A 194 -48.68 16.76 17.50
CA GLU A 194 -49.67 16.09 16.66
C GLU A 194 -50.86 15.59 17.49
N ASP A 195 -52.07 15.74 16.95
CA ASP A 195 -53.32 15.32 17.58
C ASP A 195 -53.95 14.11 16.86
N ASP A 196 -53.56 13.84 15.61
CA ASP A 196 -54.06 12.69 14.83
C ASP A 196 -53.40 11.38 15.29
N GLU A 197 -54.21 10.46 15.84
CA GLU A 197 -53.77 9.16 16.37
C GLU A 197 -53.07 8.30 15.31
N ALA A 198 -53.49 8.37 14.04
CA ALA A 198 -52.87 7.60 12.97
C ALA A 198 -51.45 8.10 12.66
N VAL A 199 -51.24 9.42 12.69
CA VAL A 199 -49.91 10.03 12.49
C VAL A 199 -49.00 9.76 13.68
N ILE A 200 -49.53 9.79 14.90
CA ILE A 200 -48.79 9.44 16.12
C ILE A 200 -48.28 7.99 16.05
N GLU A 201 -49.10 7.04 15.58
CA GLU A 201 -48.70 5.64 15.44
C GLU A 201 -47.55 5.46 14.42
N GLU A 202 -47.63 6.15 13.27
CA GLU A 202 -46.56 6.16 12.25
C GLU A 202 -45.25 6.72 12.83
N LEU A 203 -45.31 7.85 13.55
CA LEU A 203 -44.13 8.46 14.18
C LEU A 203 -43.50 7.56 15.26
N ASP A 204 -44.30 6.81 16.03
CA ASP A 204 -43.77 5.86 17.01
C ASP A 204 -43.09 4.66 16.32
N GLU A 205 -43.64 4.17 15.20
CA GLU A 205 -43.00 3.16 14.36
C GLU A 205 -41.62 3.61 13.86
N ASP A 206 -41.53 4.83 13.34
CA ASP A 206 -40.27 5.42 12.89
C ASP A 206 -39.25 5.54 14.03
N ILE A 207 -39.69 6.04 15.20
CA ILE A 207 -38.84 6.13 16.39
C ILE A 207 -38.32 4.74 16.80
N ARG A 208 -39.17 3.71 16.76
CA ARG A 208 -38.77 2.32 17.06
C ARG A 208 -37.75 1.81 16.05
N GLY A 209 -37.94 2.09 14.75
CA GLY A 209 -36.99 1.76 13.71
C GLY A 209 -35.62 2.42 13.93
N LEU A 210 -35.61 3.73 14.17
CA LEU A 210 -34.41 4.50 14.44
C LEU A 210 -33.68 4.05 15.71
N LYS A 211 -34.39 3.68 16.78
CA LYS A 211 -33.78 3.10 17.99
C LYS A 211 -33.03 1.81 17.69
N LYS A 212 -33.59 0.90 16.87
CA LYS A 212 -32.89 -0.33 16.45
C LYS A 212 -31.61 -0.01 15.70
N THR A 213 -31.67 0.93 14.75
CA THR A 213 -30.48 1.36 13.98
C THR A 213 -29.43 2.03 14.88
N LYS A 214 -29.85 2.86 15.85
CA LYS A 214 -28.96 3.47 16.83
C LYS A 214 -28.18 2.42 17.64
N LEU A 215 -28.85 1.34 18.08
CA LEU A 215 -28.21 0.23 18.80
C LEU A 215 -27.16 -0.48 17.95
N VAL A 216 -27.39 -0.63 16.64
CA VAL A 216 -26.38 -1.20 15.73
C VAL A 216 -25.10 -0.35 15.73
N TYR A 217 -25.23 0.97 15.65
CA TYR A 217 -24.06 1.86 15.71
C TYR A 217 -23.40 1.88 17.09
N ALA A 218 -24.18 1.80 18.17
CA ALA A 218 -23.63 1.68 19.52
C ALA A 218 -22.74 0.44 19.66
N ARG A 219 -23.20 -0.72 19.17
CA ARG A 219 -22.40 -1.96 19.15
C ARG A 219 -21.12 -1.84 18.32
N LEU A 220 -21.19 -1.22 17.14
CA LEU A 220 -20.01 -0.97 16.30
C LEU A 220 -18.96 -0.08 16.99
N LEU A 221 -19.42 0.80 17.89
CA LEU A 221 -18.58 1.67 18.70
C LEU A 221 -18.13 1.05 20.02
N GLY A 222 -18.58 -0.17 20.35
CA GLY A 222 -18.33 -0.79 21.66
C GLY A 222 -18.95 -0.04 22.83
N MET A 223 -19.98 0.76 22.59
CA MET A 223 -20.77 1.40 23.64
C MET A 223 -21.78 0.38 24.16
N ASN A 224 -21.77 0.09 25.45
CA ASN A 224 -22.79 -0.75 26.08
C ASN A 224 -24.12 0.03 26.10
N ASP A 225 -25.22 -0.71 25.94
CA ASP A 225 -26.59 -0.18 25.84
C ASP A 225 -27.18 0.15 27.24
N ASP A 226 -26.44 0.89 28.07
CA ASP A 226 -26.89 1.31 29.42
C ASP A 226 -27.97 2.42 29.37
#